data_AF-A0A7C2V0T7-F1
#
_entry.id   AF-A0A7C2V0T7-F1
#
_cell.length_a   1.000
_cell.length_b   1.000
_cell.length_c   1.000
_cell.angle_alpha   90.00
_cell.angle_beta   90.00
_cell.angle_gamma   90.00
#
_symmetry.space_group_name_H-M   'P 1'
#
loop_
_entity.id
_entity.type
_entity.pdbx_description
1 polymer ?
#
loop_
_entity_poly.entity_id
_entity_poly.type
_entity_poly.pdbx_seq_one_letter_code
_entity_poly.pdbx_strand_id
1 'polypeptide(L)'
;MAYQPLTLRQVAAAIREEQASPDGDPWLWVRQFMDDFYAATPEVRATLIAERPDLTGDPRFDAYLAALAEHFAIHYQLPIPRWVNEPERFLEQWWFPTQFKSLHALAIVESPAAFRRRGIFVDRTEFQRC
;
A
#
# COMPACT_ATOMS: atom_id res chain seq x y z
N MET A 1 10.27 20.95 15.21
CA MET A 1 9.79 19.55 15.34
C MET A 1 10.29 18.79 14.13
N ALA A 2 11.15 17.78 14.31
CA ALA A 2 11.58 16.95 13.19
C ALA A 2 10.40 16.08 12.75
N TYR A 3 9.98 16.21 11.49
CA TYR A 3 8.94 15.37 10.90
C TYR A 3 9.46 13.93 10.84
N GLN A 4 8.74 12.98 11.44
CA GLN A 4 9.08 11.56 11.38
C GLN A 4 8.22 10.89 10.31
N PRO A 5 8.84 10.22 9.32
CA PRO A 5 8.11 9.52 8.28
C PRO A 5 7.30 8.35 8.86
N LEU A 6 6.09 8.16 8.36
CA LEU A 6 5.22 7.07 8.80
C LEU A 6 5.71 5.71 8.29
N THR A 7 5.67 4.72 9.17
CA THR A 7 5.87 3.31 8.83
C THR A 7 4.56 2.65 8.37
N LEU A 8 4.63 1.56 7.60
CA LEU A 8 3.43 0.79 7.23
C LEU A 8 2.65 0.26 8.43
N ARG A 9 3.33 -0.01 9.55
CA ARG A 9 2.68 -0.38 10.81
C ARG A 9 1.79 0.76 11.35
N GLN A 10 2.31 1.98 11.38
CA GLN A 10 1.54 3.14 11.82
C GLN A 10 0.38 3.45 10.87
N VAL A 11 0.61 3.30 9.56
CA VAL A 11 -0.42 3.46 8.52
C VAL A 11 -1.55 2.47 8.71
N ALA A 12 -1.26 1.19 8.96
CA ALA A 12 -2.28 0.18 9.21
C ALA A 12 -3.11 0.48 10.46
N ALA A 13 -2.46 0.93 11.54
CA ALA A 13 -3.15 1.34 12.76
C ALA A 13 -4.06 2.55 12.51
N ALA A 14 -3.57 3.57 11.80
CA ALA A 14 -4.35 4.76 11.46
C ALA A 14 -5.54 4.44 10.54
N ILE A 15 -5.35 3.58 9.53
CA ILE A 15 -6.43 3.10 8.67
C ILE A 15 -7.50 2.36 9.47
N ARG A 16 -7.12 1.57 10.48
CA ARG A 16 -8.07 0.87 11.35
C ARG A 16 -8.90 1.84 12.19
N GLU A 17 -8.27 2.88 12.74
CA GLU A 17 -8.96 3.92 13.51
C GLU A 17 -9.89 4.74 12.62
N GLU A 18 -9.43 5.12 11.43
CA GLU A 18 -10.18 5.92 10.46
C GLU A 18 -11.43 5.19 9.96
N GLN A 19 -11.33 3.87 9.74
CA GLN A 19 -12.48 3.04 9.33
C GLN A 19 -13.58 2.95 10.40
N ALA A 20 -13.28 3.25 11.67
CA ALA A 20 -14.31 3.34 12.71
C ALA A 20 -15.14 4.63 12.61
N SER A 21 -14.65 5.63 11.85
CA SER A 21 -15.33 6.89 11.60
C SER A 21 -16.13 6.84 10.29
N PRO A 22 -17.41 7.27 10.26
CA PRO A 22 -18.23 7.25 9.04
C PRO A 22 -17.75 8.23 7.96
N ASP A 23 -17.03 9.30 8.34
CA ASP A 23 -16.47 10.30 7.43
C ASP A 23 -14.98 10.08 7.16
N GLY A 24 -14.44 8.93 7.57
CA GLY A 24 -13.02 8.65 7.51
C GLY A 24 -12.50 8.40 6.09
N ASP A 25 -11.31 8.92 5.79
CA ASP A 25 -10.62 8.70 4.52
C ASP A 25 -9.35 7.86 4.73
N PRO A 26 -9.44 6.51 4.72
CA PRO A 26 -8.28 5.63 4.91
C PRO A 26 -7.20 5.83 3.84
N TRP A 27 -7.54 6.36 2.66
CA TRP A 27 -6.57 6.66 1.61
C TRP A 27 -5.68 7.85 1.94
N LEU A 28 -6.08 8.72 2.88
CA LEU A 28 -5.22 9.79 3.39
C LEU A 28 -3.93 9.25 4.01
N TRP A 29 -3.98 8.09 4.67
CA TRP A 29 -2.81 7.49 5.32
C TRP A 29 -1.88 6.79 4.31
N VAL A 30 -2.45 6.18 3.26
CA VAL A 30 -1.69 5.55 2.16
C VAL A 30 -0.95 6.60 1.32
N ARG A 31 -1.71 7.55 0.73
CA ARG A 31 -1.53 8.98 1.02
C ARG A 31 -0.17 9.45 1.54
N GLN A 32 -0.19 9.83 2.80
CA GLN A 32 0.94 10.34 3.54
C GLN A 32 2.15 9.41 3.50
N PHE A 33 1.95 8.09 3.62
CA PHE A 33 3.04 7.13 3.60
C PHE A 33 3.88 7.19 2.32
N MET A 34 3.24 7.30 1.15
CA MET A 34 3.98 7.38 -0.10
C MET A 34 4.79 8.68 -0.18
N ASP A 35 4.23 9.82 0.26
CA ASP A 35 4.96 11.09 0.31
C ASP A 35 6.20 10.97 1.20
N ASP A 36 6.03 10.38 2.39
CA ASP A 36 7.11 10.14 3.35
C ASP A 36 8.17 9.21 2.80
N PHE A 37 7.75 8.15 2.11
CA PHE A 37 8.65 7.20 1.48
C PHE A 37 9.47 7.85 0.36
N TYR A 38 8.86 8.70 -0.47
CA TYR A 38 9.57 9.42 -1.53
C TYR A 38 10.56 10.43 -0.95
N ALA A 39 10.20 11.13 0.13
CA ALA A 39 11.07 12.09 0.82
C ALA A 39 12.21 11.44 1.62
N ALA A 40 12.05 10.17 2.03
CA ALA A 40 13.02 9.45 2.84
C ALA A 40 14.30 9.05 2.07
N THR A 41 15.41 8.97 2.80
CA THR A 41 16.68 8.41 2.26
C THR A 41 16.59 6.89 2.10
N PRO A 42 17.43 6.26 1.27
CA PRO A 42 17.42 4.81 1.05
C PRO A 42 17.49 3.99 2.34
N GLU A 43 18.28 4.42 3.32
CA GLU A 43 18.46 3.74 4.60
C GLU A 43 17.17 3.75 5.43
N VAL A 44 16.45 4.88 5.40
CA VAL A 44 15.18 5.05 6.11
C VAL A 44 14.07 4.27 5.41
N ARG A 45 14.00 4.28 4.07
CA ARG A 45 12.97 3.59 3.29
C ARG A 45 12.81 2.11 3.65
N ALA A 46 13.93 1.40 3.86
CA ALA A 46 13.89 0.00 4.27
C ALA A 46 13.17 -0.16 5.63
N THR A 47 13.41 0.74 6.58
CA THR A 47 12.77 0.70 7.90
C THR A 47 11.27 1.00 7.85
N LEU A 48 10.82 1.83 6.91
CA LEU A 48 9.40 2.20 6.77
C LEU A 48 8.50 1.02 6.38
N ILE A 49 9.06 0.03 5.68
CA ILE A 49 8.32 -1.16 5.20
C ILE A 49 8.69 -2.45 5.96
N ALA A 50 9.75 -2.44 6.76
CA ALA A 50 10.30 -3.66 7.37
C ALA A 50 9.36 -4.29 8.41
N GLU A 51 8.77 -3.46 9.28
CA GLU A 51 7.95 -3.94 10.38
C GLU A 51 6.60 -4.48 9.88
N ARG A 52 6.19 -5.64 10.43
CA ARG A 52 4.91 -6.26 10.10
C ARG A 52 3.77 -5.41 10.68
N PRO A 53 2.87 -4.86 9.86
CA PRO A 53 1.66 -4.19 10.34
C PRO A 53 0.66 -5.22 10.91
N ASP A 54 -0.11 -4.81 11.91
CA ASP A 54 -1.33 -5.55 12.29
C ASP A 54 -2.37 -5.47 11.16
N LEU A 55 -3.38 -6.36 11.19
CA LEU A 55 -4.48 -6.30 10.22
C LEU A 55 -5.33 -5.04 10.45
N THR A 56 -5.67 -4.36 9.36
CA THR A 56 -6.53 -3.18 9.39
C THR A 56 -7.99 -3.51 9.68
N GLY A 57 -8.39 -4.76 9.43
CA GLY A 57 -9.77 -5.23 9.49
C GLY A 57 -10.49 -5.24 8.14
N ASP A 58 -9.90 -4.62 7.11
CA ASP A 58 -10.35 -4.71 5.72
C ASP A 58 -9.28 -5.39 4.87
N PRO A 59 -9.55 -6.60 4.33
CA PRO A 59 -8.57 -7.36 3.56
C PRO A 59 -8.05 -6.60 2.34
N ARG A 60 -8.83 -5.66 1.79
CA ARG A 60 -8.42 -4.82 0.64
C ARG A 60 -7.22 -3.95 0.99
N PHE A 61 -7.28 -3.26 2.13
CA PHE A 61 -6.15 -2.43 2.60
C PHE A 61 -4.98 -3.31 3.05
N ASP A 62 -5.25 -4.43 3.72
CA ASP A 62 -4.21 -5.37 4.14
C ASP A 62 -3.40 -5.92 2.95
N ALA A 63 -4.08 -6.28 1.85
CA ALA A 63 -3.42 -6.71 0.62
C ALA A 63 -2.73 -5.54 -0.11
N TYR A 64 -3.32 -4.34 -0.09
CA TYR A 64 -2.75 -3.15 -0.72
C TYR A 64 -1.43 -2.73 -0.05
N LEU A 65 -1.39 -2.67 1.28
CA LEU A 65 -0.16 -2.31 2.01
C LEU A 65 0.97 -3.32 1.74
N ALA A 66 0.66 -4.61 1.63
CA ALA A 66 1.63 -5.63 1.25
C ALA A 66 2.11 -5.49 -0.20
N ALA A 67 1.20 -5.18 -1.14
CA ALA A 67 1.54 -4.91 -2.53
C ALA A 67 2.46 -3.68 -2.65
N LEU A 68 2.16 -2.63 -1.90
CA LEU A 68 2.95 -1.39 -1.87
C LEU A 68 4.36 -1.64 -1.31
N ALA A 69 4.45 -2.33 -0.17
CA ALA A 69 5.73 -2.68 0.47
C ALA A 69 6.66 -3.41 -0.49
N GLU A 70 6.15 -4.45 -1.16
CA GLU A 70 6.93 -5.23 -2.11
C GLU A 70 7.24 -4.46 -3.39
N HIS A 71 6.28 -3.71 -3.94
CA HIS A 71 6.51 -2.89 -5.13
C HIS A 71 7.67 -1.92 -4.89
N PHE A 72 7.66 -1.22 -3.75
CA PHE A 72 8.72 -0.31 -3.36
C PHE A 72 10.03 -1.03 -3.06
N ALA A 73 9.98 -2.18 -2.37
CA ALA A 73 11.19 -2.97 -2.12
C ALA A 73 11.87 -3.40 -3.42
N ILE A 74 11.11 -3.88 -4.41
CA ILE A 74 11.64 -4.27 -5.72
C ILE A 74 12.18 -3.04 -6.47
N HIS A 75 11.40 -1.97 -6.55
CA HIS A 75 11.75 -0.79 -7.34
C HIS A 75 12.99 -0.06 -6.80
N TYR A 76 13.14 0.01 -5.49
CA TYR A 76 14.25 0.69 -4.82
C TYR A 76 15.34 -0.26 -4.29
N GLN A 77 15.32 -1.53 -4.70
CA GLN A 77 16.33 -2.53 -4.35
C GLN A 77 16.52 -2.73 -2.83
N LEU A 78 15.40 -2.67 -2.09
CA LEU A 78 15.36 -2.88 -0.65
C LEU A 78 15.06 -4.36 -0.32
N PRO A 79 15.39 -4.83 0.90
CA PRO A 79 14.97 -6.15 1.36
C PRO A 79 13.44 -6.26 1.36
N ILE A 80 12.91 -7.29 0.68
CA ILE A 80 11.47 -7.57 0.67
C ILE A 80 11.07 -8.15 2.04
N PRO A 81 10.17 -7.50 2.80
CA PRO A 81 9.75 -8.02 4.10
C PRO A 81 9.01 -9.35 3.96
N ARG A 82 9.26 -10.31 4.85
CA ARG A 82 8.63 -11.64 4.77
C ARG A 82 7.12 -11.58 4.91
N TRP A 83 6.62 -10.67 5.74
CA TRP A 83 5.20 -10.53 6.05
C TRP A 83 4.34 -10.20 4.83
N VAL A 84 4.91 -9.63 3.75
CA VAL A 84 4.14 -9.33 2.54
C VAL A 84 3.57 -10.59 1.88
N ASN A 85 4.15 -11.75 2.16
CA ASN A 85 3.75 -13.05 1.60
C ASN A 85 2.80 -13.83 2.53
N GLU A 86 2.36 -13.25 3.64
CA GLU A 86 1.35 -13.86 4.51
C GLU A 86 0.01 -14.02 3.77
N PRO A 87 -0.73 -15.12 3.99
CA PRO A 87 -1.96 -15.41 3.25
C PRO A 87 -3.03 -14.35 3.43
N GLU A 88 -3.09 -13.69 4.59
CA GLU A 88 -4.02 -12.59 4.89
C GLU A 88 -3.74 -11.31 4.06
N ARG A 89 -2.64 -11.29 3.31
CA ARG A 89 -2.22 -10.18 2.42
C ARG A 89 -2.59 -10.41 0.97
N PHE A 90 -3.43 -11.40 0.67
CA PHE A 90 -3.90 -11.72 -0.67
C PHE A 90 -5.42 -11.70 -0.70
N LEU A 91 -5.98 -11.15 -1.78
CA LEU A 91 -7.42 -11.17 -1.98
C LEU A 91 -7.85 -12.44 -2.69
N GLU A 92 -8.96 -13.01 -2.25
CA GLU A 92 -9.64 -14.10 -2.95
C GLU A 92 -10.39 -13.61 -4.19
N GLN A 93 -10.83 -12.35 -4.16
CA GLN A 93 -11.58 -11.72 -5.25
C GLN A 93 -10.80 -10.53 -5.81
N TRP A 94 -10.91 -10.34 -7.13
CA TRP A 94 -10.28 -9.19 -7.79
C TRP A 94 -10.86 -7.89 -7.29
N TRP A 95 -9.99 -6.93 -7.02
CA TRP A 95 -10.36 -5.62 -6.53
C TRP A 95 -9.75 -4.53 -7.40
N PHE A 96 -10.60 -3.58 -7.79
CA PHE A 96 -10.26 -2.38 -8.54
C PHE A 96 -10.55 -1.20 -7.61
N PRO A 97 -9.52 -0.50 -7.10
CA PRO A 97 -9.72 0.68 -6.25
C PRO A 97 -10.46 1.82 -6.97
N THR A 98 -10.32 1.91 -8.29
CA THR A 98 -11.03 2.86 -9.13
C THR A 98 -12.53 2.57 -9.21
N GLN A 99 -13.36 3.61 -9.18
CA GLN A 99 -14.81 3.49 -9.39
C GLN A 99 -15.19 3.42 -10.88
N PHE A 100 -14.25 3.76 -11.77
CA PHE A 100 -14.50 3.86 -13.21
C PHE A 100 -14.29 2.51 -13.90
N LYS A 101 -15.39 1.80 -14.18
CA LYS A 101 -15.35 0.49 -14.87
C LYS A 101 -14.64 0.52 -16.23
N SER A 102 -14.70 1.65 -16.93
CA SER A 102 -13.98 1.85 -18.21
C SER A 102 -12.46 1.69 -18.07
N LEU A 103 -11.90 1.91 -16.89
CA LEU A 103 -10.46 1.78 -16.62
C LEU A 103 -10.03 0.36 -16.24
N HIS A 104 -10.96 -0.58 -16.02
CA HIS A 104 -10.59 -1.92 -15.54
C HIS A 104 -9.68 -2.67 -16.52
N ALA A 105 -9.98 -2.60 -17.82
CA ALA A 105 -9.14 -3.24 -18.84
C ALA A 105 -7.72 -2.67 -18.84
N LEU A 106 -7.58 -1.36 -18.66
CA LEU A 106 -6.29 -0.68 -18.56
C LEU A 106 -5.56 -1.09 -17.28
N ALA A 107 -6.25 -1.06 -16.13
CA ALA A 107 -5.68 -1.45 -14.85
C ALA A 107 -5.14 -2.89 -14.87
N ILE A 108 -5.82 -3.84 -15.52
CA ILE A 108 -5.31 -5.22 -15.68
C ILE A 108 -3.95 -5.25 -16.36
N VAL A 109 -3.79 -4.47 -17.43
CA VAL A 109 -2.56 -4.42 -18.24
C VAL A 109 -1.45 -3.68 -17.48
N GLU A 110 -1.77 -2.54 -16.88
CA GLU A 110 -0.79 -1.62 -16.28
C GLU A 110 -0.36 -2.00 -14.87
N SER A 111 -1.17 -2.76 -14.13
CA SER A 111 -0.91 -3.07 -12.72
C SER A 111 0.47 -3.71 -12.50
N PRO A 112 1.27 -3.20 -11.55
CA PRO A 112 2.54 -3.83 -11.18
C PRO A 112 2.34 -5.27 -10.70
N ALA A 113 3.36 -6.11 -10.90
CA ALA A 113 3.31 -7.53 -10.54
C ALA A 113 2.96 -7.78 -9.05
N ALA A 114 3.46 -6.94 -8.14
CA ALA A 114 3.19 -7.01 -6.71
C ALA A 114 1.68 -6.80 -6.39
N PHE A 115 1.00 -5.94 -7.14
CA PHE A 115 -0.44 -5.71 -7.00
C PHE A 115 -1.25 -6.83 -7.67
N ARG A 116 -0.89 -7.16 -8.91
CA ARG A 116 -1.58 -8.18 -9.71
C ARG A 116 -1.63 -9.54 -9.02
N ARG A 117 -0.52 -9.98 -8.42
CA ARG A 117 -0.45 -11.27 -7.71
C ARG A 117 -1.30 -11.34 -6.45
N ARG A 118 -1.79 -10.20 -5.95
CA ARG A 118 -2.71 -10.08 -4.81
C ARG A 118 -4.15 -9.82 -5.22
N GLY A 119 -4.45 -9.88 -6.52
CA GLY A 119 -5.78 -9.59 -7.05
C GLY A 119 -6.12 -8.10 -7.07
N ILE A 120 -5.14 -7.21 -6.93
CA ILE A 120 -5.36 -5.75 -6.93
C ILE A 120 -4.99 -5.20 -8.30
N PHE A 121 -5.90 -4.42 -8.87
CA PHE A 121 -5.72 -3.81 -10.17
C PHE A 121 -5.79 -2.28 -10.09
N VAL A 122 -4.63 -1.64 -10.19
CA VAL A 122 -4.43 -0.19 -10.19
C VAL A 122 -3.89 0.26 -11.54
N ASP A 123 -4.16 1.49 -11.93
CA ASP A 123 -3.56 2.08 -13.12
C ASP A 123 -2.18 2.68 -12.80
N ARG A 124 -1.43 3.06 -13.85
CA ARG A 124 -0.06 3.58 -13.72
C ARG A 124 0.07 4.87 -12.91
N THR A 125 -1.01 5.64 -12.75
CA THR A 125 -0.98 6.94 -12.07
C THR A 125 -1.02 6.82 -10.56
N GLU A 126 -1.38 5.64 -10.03
CA GLU A 126 -1.46 5.35 -8.59
C GLU A 126 -0.16 5.70 -7.83
N PHE A 127 0.99 5.54 -8.48
CA PHE A 127 2.32 5.83 -7.91
C PHE A 127 2.91 7.16 -8.38
N GLN A 128 2.21 7.89 -9.24
CA GLN A 128 2.65 9.17 -9.76
C GLN A 128 2.15 10.27 -8.83
N ARG A 129 3.03 10.76 -7.97
CA ARG A 129 2.75 11.96 -7.17
C ARG A 129 3.28 13.19 -7.89
N CYS A 130 2.45 14.23 -7.94
CA CYS A 130 2.79 15.54 -8.48
C CYS A 130 3.46 16.41 -7.42
#